data_AF-A0A7W0R3K2-F1
#
_entry.id   AF-A0A7W0R3K2-F1
#
_cell.length_a   1.000
_cell.length_b   1.000
_cell.length_c   1.000
_cell.angle_alpha   90.00
_cell.angle_beta   90.00
_cell.angle_gamma   90.00
#
_symmetry.space_group_name_H-M   'P 1'
#
loop_
_entity.id
_entity.type
_entity.pdbx_description
1 polymer ?
#
loop_
_entity_poly.entity_id
_entity_poly.type
_entity_poly.pdbx_seq_one_letter_code
_entity_poly.pdbx_strand_id
1 'polypeptide(L)'
;MQPSKRKAGRGKRAGSVPPPAPGQSSGPTGRRRTTVPLIEIARAATEAEALEGLERWKARHSEVWPQLAPADVLVDSMRGRSTTWTRVRLNLKNVPEADRPAQEPLEVDYDPSVEWKGR
;
A
#
# COMPACT_ATOMS: atom_id res chain seq x y z
N MET A 1 45.99 -2.32 -36.49
CA MET A 1 46.53 -1.67 -35.28
C MET A 1 45.91 -0.28 -35.17
N GLN A 2 44.87 -0.10 -34.35
CA GLN A 2 44.36 1.22 -33.96
C GLN A 2 44.31 1.29 -32.42
N PRO A 3 44.80 2.37 -31.80
CA PRO A 3 45.07 2.42 -30.37
C PRO A 3 43.84 2.80 -29.54
N SER A 4 43.79 2.25 -28.33
CA SER A 4 42.84 2.59 -27.27
C SER A 4 43.05 3.99 -26.71
N LYS A 5 41.95 4.67 -26.33
CA LYS A 5 41.98 5.71 -25.29
C LYS A 5 40.71 5.59 -24.43
N ARG A 6 40.92 5.20 -23.16
CA ARG A 6 39.92 5.20 -22.09
C ARG A 6 39.53 6.64 -21.73
N LYS A 7 38.27 6.87 -21.37
CA LYS A 7 37.85 8.05 -20.58
C LYS A 7 36.97 7.58 -19.41
N ALA A 8 37.34 8.04 -18.22
CA ALA A 8 36.70 7.71 -16.95
C ALA A 8 35.36 8.46 -16.75
N GLY A 9 34.42 7.80 -16.08
CA GLY A 9 33.63 8.39 -14.99
C GLY A 9 32.33 9.16 -15.29
N ARG A 10 31.29 8.74 -14.54
CA ARG A 10 30.24 9.56 -13.89
C ARG A 10 28.86 9.65 -14.57
N GLY A 11 27.82 9.25 -13.82
CA GLY A 11 26.50 9.88 -13.86
C GLY A 11 25.31 8.93 -14.02
N LYS A 12 24.63 8.61 -12.91
CA LYS A 12 23.24 8.11 -12.91
C LYS A 12 22.39 9.06 -13.77
N ARG A 13 21.80 8.58 -14.85
CA ARG A 13 20.73 9.31 -15.56
C ARG A 13 19.40 8.98 -14.87
N ALA A 14 19.01 9.82 -13.92
CA ALA A 14 17.62 9.92 -13.53
C ALA A 14 16.84 10.37 -14.76
N GLY A 15 15.87 9.56 -15.21
CA GLY A 15 14.98 9.96 -16.30
C GLY A 15 14.16 11.17 -15.84
N SER A 16 14.41 12.35 -16.42
CA SER A 16 13.58 13.52 -16.22
C SER A 16 12.25 13.27 -16.91
N VAL A 17 11.21 12.97 -16.14
CA VAL A 17 9.84 12.93 -16.66
C VAL A 17 9.39 14.38 -16.87
N PRO A 18 8.93 14.76 -18.08
CA PRO A 18 8.48 16.13 -18.33
C PRO A 18 7.25 16.47 -17.48
N PRO A 19 7.06 17.75 -17.10
CA PRO A 19 5.87 18.18 -16.39
C PRO A 19 4.61 17.91 -17.22
N PRO A 20 3.45 17.72 -16.57
CA PRO A 20 2.18 17.56 -17.28
C PRO A 20 1.89 18.77 -18.17
N ALA A 21 1.20 18.54 -19.30
CA ALA A 21 0.79 19.61 -20.18
C ALA A 21 -0.14 20.61 -19.45
N PRO A 22 -0.12 21.91 -19.81
CA PRO A 22 -1.01 22.90 -19.22
C PRO A 22 -2.48 22.44 -19.31
N GLY A 23 -3.16 22.37 -18.15
CA GLY A 23 -4.55 21.91 -18.05
C GLY A 23 -4.74 20.42 -17.68
N GLN A 24 -3.66 19.65 -17.48
CA GLN A 24 -3.73 18.25 -17.08
C GLN A 24 -3.21 18.03 -15.65
N SER A 25 -4.01 17.36 -14.80
CA SER A 25 -3.65 17.02 -13.41
C SER A 25 -2.88 15.71 -13.27
N SER A 26 -2.71 14.95 -14.36
CA SER A 26 -1.97 13.68 -14.42
C SER A 26 -0.73 13.82 -15.29
N GLY A 27 0.40 13.27 -14.80
CA GLY A 27 1.68 13.27 -15.52
C GLY A 27 1.65 12.48 -16.84
N PRO A 28 2.74 12.51 -17.62
CA PRO A 28 2.80 11.99 -19.00
C PRO A 28 2.54 10.48 -19.14
N THR A 29 2.42 9.73 -18.04
CA THR A 29 2.02 8.32 -18.04
C THR A 29 0.51 8.11 -18.09
N GLY A 30 -0.31 9.16 -18.05
CA GLY A 30 -1.78 9.07 -18.18
C GLY A 30 -2.49 8.29 -17.08
N ARG A 31 -1.76 7.80 -16.05
CA ARG A 31 -2.34 6.99 -15.00
C ARG A 31 -3.13 7.89 -14.05
N ARG A 32 -4.45 7.74 -14.03
CA ARG A 32 -5.34 8.35 -13.04
C ARG A 32 -4.84 7.97 -11.64
N ARG A 33 -4.37 8.95 -10.86
CA ARG A 33 -4.15 8.77 -9.42
C ARG A 33 -5.53 8.86 -8.76
N THR A 34 -6.17 7.72 -8.54
CA THR A 34 -7.35 7.67 -7.68
C THR A 34 -6.89 7.83 -6.24
N THR A 35 -7.14 9.01 -5.65
CA THR A 35 -6.87 9.38 -4.26
C THR A 35 -7.90 8.76 -3.32
N VAL A 36 -8.18 7.46 -3.46
CA VAL A 36 -9.08 6.78 -2.51
C VAL A 36 -8.32 6.69 -1.18
N PRO A 37 -8.85 7.23 -0.07
CA PRO A 37 -8.17 7.23 1.21
C PRO A 37 -8.24 5.82 1.81
N LEU A 38 -7.33 4.95 1.39
CA LEU A 38 -7.28 3.55 1.78
C LEU A 38 -6.12 3.31 2.74
N ILE A 39 -6.39 2.65 3.87
CA ILE A 39 -5.38 2.22 4.84
C ILE A 39 -5.36 0.70 4.97
N GLU A 40 -4.20 0.15 5.29
CA GLU A 40 -4.00 -1.26 5.60
C GLU A 40 -3.98 -1.47 7.11
N ILE A 41 -4.75 -2.43 7.60
CA ILE A 41 -4.88 -2.68 9.05
C ILE A 41 -4.10 -3.91 9.48
N ALA A 42 -4.18 -4.98 8.70
CA ALA A 42 -3.55 -6.24 9.05
C ALA A 42 -3.17 -7.03 7.80
N ARG A 43 -2.06 -7.75 7.90
CA ARG A 43 -1.69 -8.90 7.07
C ARG A 43 -1.47 -10.09 7.99
N ALA A 44 -2.15 -11.19 7.72
CA ALA A 44 -2.03 -12.39 8.55
C ALA A 44 -1.99 -13.65 7.70
N ALA A 45 -1.43 -14.73 8.26
CA ALA A 45 -1.45 -16.04 7.62
C ALA A 45 -2.89 -16.61 7.55
N THR A 46 -3.74 -16.24 8.51
CA THR A 46 -5.13 -16.67 8.59
C THR A 46 -6.10 -15.50 8.57
N GLU A 47 -7.33 -15.75 8.11
CA GLU A 47 -8.39 -14.74 8.14
C GLU A 47 -8.78 -14.35 9.58
N ALA A 48 -8.81 -15.31 10.49
CA ALA A 48 -9.17 -15.08 11.89
C ALA A 48 -8.21 -14.08 12.58
N GLU A 49 -6.90 -14.23 12.39
CA GLU A 49 -5.91 -13.29 12.92
C GLU A 49 -6.05 -11.90 12.29
N ALA A 50 -6.34 -11.83 10.98
CA ALA A 50 -6.55 -10.57 10.29
C ALA A 50 -7.79 -9.83 10.84
N LEU A 51 -8.88 -10.55 11.10
CA LEU A 51 -10.09 -10.01 11.71
C LEU A 51 -9.90 -9.61 13.17
N GLU A 52 -9.07 -10.34 13.92
CA GLU A 52 -8.71 -9.94 15.28
C GLU A 52 -7.93 -8.61 15.28
N GLY A 53 -7.01 -8.43 14.31
CA GLY A 53 -6.37 -7.14 14.07
C GLY A 53 -7.39 -6.03 13.80
N LEU A 54 -8.39 -6.29 12.96
CA LEU A 54 -9.46 -5.33 12.69
C LEU A 54 -10.24 -4.92 13.96
N GLU A 55 -10.58 -5.88 14.83
CA GLU A 55 -11.28 -5.58 16.08
C GLU A 55 -10.43 -4.73 17.04
N ARG A 56 -9.10 -4.98 17.13
CA ARG A 56 -8.19 -4.13 17.91
C ARG A 56 -8.14 -2.70 17.37
N TRP A 57 -8.06 -2.56 16.05
CA TRP A 57 -8.09 -1.24 15.40
C TRP A 57 -9.40 -0.51 15.66
N LYS A 58 -10.54 -1.20 15.54
CA LYS A 58 -11.87 -0.66 15.82
C LYS A 58 -12.04 -0.19 17.27
N ALA A 59 -11.47 -0.93 18.23
CA ALA A 59 -11.51 -0.53 19.63
C ALA A 59 -10.72 0.77 19.89
N ARG A 60 -9.65 1.01 19.13
CA ARG A 60 -8.84 2.24 19.21
C ARG A 60 -9.48 3.42 18.48
N HIS A 61 -10.08 3.17 17.32
CA HIS A 61 -10.66 4.17 16.42
C HIS A 61 -12.20 4.13 16.46
N SER A 62 -12.74 4.21 17.67
CA SER A 62 -14.17 4.08 17.95
C SER A 62 -15.04 5.19 17.33
N GLU A 63 -14.42 6.33 17.05
CA GLU A 63 -15.00 7.52 16.42
C GLU A 63 -15.04 7.42 14.88
N VAL A 64 -14.13 6.64 14.28
CA VAL A 64 -14.03 6.44 12.82
C VAL A 64 -14.90 5.27 12.38
N TRP A 65 -14.92 4.18 13.17
CA TRP A 65 -15.63 2.95 12.82
C TRP A 65 -17.10 3.14 12.43
N PRO A 66 -17.93 3.95 13.14
CA PRO A 66 -19.34 4.14 12.81
C PRO A 66 -19.56 4.82 11.45
N GLN A 67 -18.54 5.46 10.89
CA GLN A 67 -18.61 6.19 9.63
C GLN A 67 -18.33 5.28 8.41
N LEU A 68 -17.80 4.07 8.65
CA LEU A 68 -17.52 3.10 7.61
C LEU A 68 -18.79 2.33 7.24
N ALA A 69 -19.04 2.18 5.94
CA ALA A 69 -20.06 1.25 5.48
C ALA A 69 -19.48 -0.18 5.44
N PRO A 70 -20.32 -1.24 5.44
CA PRO A 70 -19.83 -2.61 5.28
C PRO A 70 -18.96 -2.81 4.03
N ALA A 71 -19.27 -2.09 2.94
CA ALA A 71 -18.49 -2.13 1.69
C ALA A 71 -17.12 -1.42 1.77
N ASP A 72 -16.85 -0.68 2.84
CA ASP A 72 -15.57 -0.02 3.07
C ASP A 72 -14.57 -0.91 3.81
N VAL A 73 -15.02 -2.07 4.30
CA VAL A 73 -14.17 -3.10 4.90
C VAL A 73 -13.80 -4.11 3.82
N LEU A 74 -12.51 -4.16 3.48
CA LEU A 74 -11.98 -5.04 2.44
C LEU A 74 -11.15 -6.15 3.08
N VAL A 75 -11.63 -7.38 2.99
CA VAL A 75 -10.91 -8.59 3.43
C VAL A 75 -10.43 -9.31 2.16
N ASP A 76 -9.14 -9.20 1.86
CA ASP A 76 -8.53 -9.78 0.67
C ASP A 76 -7.84 -11.10 1.00
N SER A 77 -8.30 -12.20 0.42
CA SER A 77 -7.56 -13.46 0.41
C SER A 77 -6.57 -13.46 -0.76
N MET A 78 -5.28 -13.29 -0.45
CA MET A 78 -4.20 -13.28 -1.44
C MET A 78 -3.47 -14.60 -1.48
N ARG A 79 -3.00 -14.94 -2.68
CA ARG A 79 -2.22 -16.15 -2.91
C ARG A 79 -0.74 -15.81 -2.74
N GLY A 80 -0.12 -16.34 -1.69
CA GLY A 80 1.33 -16.41 -1.58
C GLY A 80 1.88 -17.52 -2.48
N ARG A 81 3.17 -17.83 -2.32
CA ARG A 81 3.82 -18.83 -3.17
C ARG A 81 3.39 -20.27 -2.86
N SER A 82 3.20 -20.57 -1.58
CA SER A 82 2.83 -21.89 -1.03
C SER A 82 1.54 -21.84 -0.24
N THR A 83 1.24 -20.71 0.40
CA THR A 83 0.10 -20.54 1.31
C THR A 83 -0.70 -19.30 0.92
N THR A 84 -1.99 -19.29 1.20
CA THR A 84 -2.79 -18.06 1.16
C THR A 84 -2.49 -17.20 2.37
N TRP A 85 -2.68 -15.89 2.26
CA TRP A 85 -2.61 -14.96 3.37
C TRP A 85 -3.72 -13.92 3.21
N THR A 86 -4.17 -13.37 4.31
CA THR A 86 -5.29 -12.42 4.35
C THR A 86 -4.78 -11.02 4.64
N ARG A 87 -5.31 -10.02 3.94
CA ARG A 87 -5.11 -8.61 4.25
C ARG A 87 -6.42 -7.91 4.50
N VAL A 88 -6.47 -7.11 5.55
CA VAL A 88 -7.60 -6.22 5.84
C VAL A 88 -7.23 -4.79 5.48
N ARG A 89 -8.06 -4.14 4.68
CA ARG A 89 -7.94 -2.71 4.33
C ARG A 89 -9.25 -1.99 4.60
N LEU A 90 -9.17 -0.70 4.91
CA LEU A 90 -10.32 0.16 5.15
C LEU A 90 -10.33 1.32 4.17
N ASN A 91 -11.48 1.55 3.54
CA ASN A 91 -11.74 2.68 2.66
C ASN A 91 -12.39 3.82 3.44
N LEU A 92 -11.63 4.89 3.68
CA LEU A 92 -12.07 6.03 4.48
C LEU A 92 -12.87 7.06 3.67
N LYS A 93 -13.46 6.67 2.52
CA LYS A 93 -14.17 7.61 1.63
C LYS A 93 -15.34 8.34 2.31
N ASN A 94 -15.99 7.69 3.28
CA ASN A 94 -17.12 8.26 4.02
C ASN A 94 -16.66 9.07 5.26
N VAL A 95 -15.39 8.95 5.64
CA VAL A 95 -14.81 9.64 6.79
C VAL A 95 -14.43 11.07 6.35
N PRO A 96 -14.86 12.13 7.05
CA PRO A 96 -14.41 13.49 6.83
C PRO A 96 -12.89 13.58 6.86
N GLU A 97 -12.31 14.39 5.98
CA GLU A 97 -10.85 14.44 5.81
C GLU A 97 -10.08 14.80 7.08
N ALA A 98 -10.66 15.65 7.94
CA ALA A 98 -10.07 16.03 9.22
C ALA A 98 -10.00 14.88 10.24
N ASP A 99 -10.88 13.89 10.10
CA ASP A 99 -11.02 12.76 11.03
C ASP A 99 -10.43 11.47 10.47
N ARG A 100 -9.80 11.51 9.28
CA ARG A 100 -9.20 10.33 8.66
C ARG A 100 -7.93 9.94 9.41
N PRO A 101 -7.87 8.74 10.01
CA PRO A 101 -6.63 8.25 10.56
C PRO A 101 -5.60 8.07 9.44
N ALA A 102 -4.34 8.41 9.74
CA ALA A 102 -3.23 8.09 8.87
C ALA A 102 -2.95 6.59 8.86
N GLN A 103 -2.10 6.13 7.95
CA GLN A 103 -1.60 4.76 7.98
C GLN A 103 -0.80 4.53 9.27
N GLU A 104 -1.25 3.57 10.08
CA GLU A 104 -0.59 3.11 11.31
C GLU A 104 0.24 1.83 11.04
N PRO A 105 1.12 1.40 11.96
CA PRO A 105 1.66 0.04 11.92
C PRO A 105 0.55 -1.00 11.87
N LEU A 106 0.80 -2.11 11.17
CA LEU A 106 -0.19 -3.17 11.06
C LEU A 106 -0.40 -3.85 12.41
N GLU A 107 -1.65 -4.15 12.73
CA GLU A 107 -2.04 -4.91 13.93
C GLU A 107 -1.47 -6.33 13.91
N VAL A 108 -1.39 -6.89 12.70
CA VAL A 108 -0.69 -8.14 12.40
C VAL A 108 0.15 -7.86 11.16
N ASP A 109 1.46 -8.06 11.26
CA ASP A 109 2.42 -7.83 10.16
C ASP A 109 3.04 -9.14 9.68
N TYR A 110 2.19 -10.05 9.20
CA TYR A 110 2.66 -11.25 8.52
C TYR A 110 3.32 -10.87 7.19
N ASP A 111 4.59 -11.22 7.04
CA ASP A 111 5.33 -11.07 5.79
C ASP A 111 5.42 -12.41 5.05
N PRO A 112 4.68 -12.60 3.93
CA PRO A 112 4.73 -13.84 3.15
C PRO A 112 6.07 -14.07 2.43
N SER A 113 6.97 -13.08 2.41
CA SER A 113 8.28 -13.19 1.76
C SER A 113 9.38 -13.71 2.69
N VAL A 114 9.27 -13.52 4.01
CA VAL A 114 10.27 -14.02 4.98
C VAL A 114 10.22 -15.54 5.19
N GLU A 115 9.09 -16.19 4.86
CA GLU A 115 8.97 -17.66 4.83
C GLU A 115 10.08 -18.34 4.00
N TRP A 116 10.75 -17.59 3.10
CA TRP A 116 11.81 -18.06 2.21
C TRP A 116 13.23 -17.93 2.76
N LYS A 117 13.48 -17.05 3.74
CA LYS A 117 14.86 -16.66 4.09
C LYS A 117 15.58 -17.66 5.00
N GLY A 118 14.95 -18.79 5.30
CA GLY A 118 15.41 -19.79 6.28
C GLY A 118 15.69 -21.20 5.74
N ARG A 119 16.02 -21.36 4.45
CA ARG A 119 16.50 -22.64 3.91
C ARG A 119 17.84 -22.50 3.20
#